data_AF-A0A161IJM6-F1
#
_entry.id   AF-A0A161IJM6-F1
#
_cell.length_a   1.000
_cell.length_b   1.000
_cell.length_c   1.000
_cell.angle_alpha   90.00
_cell.angle_beta   90.00
_cell.angle_gamma   90.00
#
_symmetry.space_group_name_H-M   'P 1'
#
loop_
_entity.id
_entity.type
_entity.pdbx_description
1 polymer ?
#
loop_
_entity_poly.entity_id
_entity_poly.type
_entity_poly.pdbx_seq_one_letter_code
_entity_poly.pdbx_strand_id
1 'polypeptide(L)'
;MRTLVAATAALSAALLLAACAGPDTVEPAAETSATPEASTQSEGTVDALTTCRGYYDGGDLSIHARVTEWAPAVAEPATEENASELLIIRDRIDAQLRYADVQPAAILQTVQAPFTTAIEGGSADPTDVENAAAALAALCGETGYSVPE
;
A
#
# COMPACT_ATOMS: atom_id res chain seq x y z
N MET A 1 36.11 -19.64 -26.33
CA MET A 1 36.93 -19.84 -25.11
C MET A 1 36.24 -19.10 -23.98
N ARG A 2 35.94 -19.79 -22.88
CA ARG A 2 35.31 -19.22 -21.69
C ARG A 2 36.39 -18.58 -20.82
N THR A 3 36.16 -17.37 -20.33
CA THR A 3 36.92 -16.78 -19.23
C THR A 3 35.94 -16.13 -18.26
N LEU A 4 35.84 -16.75 -17.09
CA LEU A 4 35.23 -16.23 -15.86
C LEU A 4 36.32 -15.45 -15.11
N VAL A 5 36.03 -14.26 -14.59
CA VAL A 5 36.63 -13.77 -13.34
C VAL A 5 35.60 -12.93 -12.61
N ALA A 6 35.20 -13.41 -11.44
CA ALA A 6 34.37 -12.74 -10.45
C ALA A 6 35.20 -11.74 -9.65
N ALA A 7 34.61 -10.59 -9.29
CA ALA A 7 35.18 -9.67 -8.31
C ALA A 7 34.13 -9.41 -7.22
N THR A 8 34.25 -10.17 -6.14
CA THR A 8 33.56 -9.95 -4.87
C THR A 8 34.32 -8.90 -4.05
N ALA A 9 33.75 -7.70 -3.91
CA ALA A 9 34.25 -6.68 -2.99
C ALA A 9 33.50 -6.77 -1.65
N ALA A 10 34.29 -6.86 -0.59
CA ALA A 10 33.90 -7.15 0.78
C ALA A 10 33.18 -5.97 1.46
N LEU A 11 32.01 -6.25 2.04
CA LEU A 11 31.32 -5.37 2.98
C LEU A 11 31.83 -5.68 4.40
N SER A 12 32.68 -4.81 4.92
CA SER A 12 33.13 -4.84 6.32
C SER A 12 32.13 -4.07 7.18
N ALA A 13 31.15 -4.76 7.76
CA ALA A 13 30.31 -4.20 8.83
C ALA A 13 30.93 -4.57 10.18
N ALA A 14 31.68 -3.64 10.77
CA ALA A 14 32.11 -3.71 12.15
C ALA A 14 30.90 -3.50 13.06
N LEU A 15 30.46 -4.56 13.74
CA LEU A 15 29.44 -4.54 14.77
C LEU A 15 29.98 -3.79 16.00
N LEU A 16 29.31 -2.70 16.35
CA LEU A 16 29.49 -1.96 17.61
C LEU A 16 29.00 -2.84 18.77
N LEU A 17 29.93 -3.36 19.56
CA LEU A 17 29.68 -3.98 20.86
C LEU A 17 30.30 -3.10 21.96
N ALA A 18 29.48 -2.25 22.56
CA ALA A 18 29.74 -1.57 23.83
C ALA A 18 28.40 -0.99 24.32
N ALA A 19 27.94 -1.12 25.55
CA ALA A 19 28.37 -1.87 26.72
C ALA A 19 27.13 -1.93 27.65
N CYS A 20 26.89 -3.07 28.28
CA CYS A 20 25.88 -3.23 29.33
C CYS A 20 26.61 -3.31 30.67
N ALA A 21 26.56 -2.25 31.50
CA ALA A 21 26.82 -2.32 32.94
C ALA A 21 26.53 -0.95 33.60
N GLY A 22 25.66 -0.95 34.62
CA GLY A 22 25.57 0.15 35.59
C GLY A 22 24.17 0.34 36.17
N PRO A 23 23.91 -0.06 37.43
CA PRO A 23 22.63 0.12 38.10
C PRO A 23 22.60 1.49 38.79
N ASP A 24 21.64 2.35 38.45
CA ASP A 24 21.33 3.52 39.24
C ASP A 24 19.84 3.55 39.57
N THR A 25 19.59 3.41 40.87
CA THR A 25 18.37 3.74 41.59
C THR A 25 17.94 5.18 41.29
N VAL A 26 16.77 5.34 40.66
CA VAL A 26 15.97 6.56 40.72
C VAL A 26 14.52 6.13 40.90
N GLU A 27 14.00 6.34 42.10
CA GLU A 27 12.54 6.35 42.33
C GLU A 27 12.00 7.65 41.72
N PRO A 28 10.88 7.63 40.98
CA PRO A 28 9.94 8.71 41.19
C PRO A 28 8.47 8.26 41.20
N ALA A 29 7.75 8.90 42.12
CA ALA A 29 6.40 9.45 42.00
C ALA A 29 5.33 8.61 41.28
N ALA A 30 4.28 8.33 42.04
CA ALA A 30 2.97 7.94 41.53
C ALA A 30 2.46 8.95 40.49
N GLU A 31 2.58 8.59 39.21
CA GLU A 31 1.79 9.19 38.14
C GLU A 31 0.74 8.17 37.72
N THR A 32 -0.53 8.53 37.88
CA THR A 32 -1.65 7.82 37.27
C THR A 32 -1.43 7.83 35.76
N SER A 33 -0.75 6.82 35.24
CA SER A 33 -0.62 6.59 33.82
C SER A 33 -2.01 6.26 33.29
N ALA A 34 -2.59 7.17 32.50
CA ALA A 34 -3.69 6.81 31.63
C ALA A 34 -3.19 5.65 30.75
N THR A 35 -3.78 4.47 30.90
CA THR A 35 -3.53 3.33 30.02
C THR A 35 -3.76 3.81 28.58
N PRO A 36 -2.72 3.84 27.73
CA PRO A 36 -2.95 4.05 26.31
C PRO A 36 -3.85 2.92 25.84
N GLU A 37 -4.98 3.24 25.21
CA GLU A 37 -5.70 2.23 24.45
C GLU A 37 -4.69 1.62 23.47
N ALA A 38 -4.45 0.31 23.63
CA ALA A 38 -3.57 -0.41 22.74
C ALA A 38 -4.19 -0.34 21.35
N SER A 39 -3.66 0.55 20.52
CA SER A 39 -3.92 0.52 19.08
C SER A 39 -3.51 -0.86 18.60
N THR A 40 -4.45 -1.60 18.03
CA THR A 40 -4.22 -2.94 17.43
C THR A 40 -3.41 -2.85 16.14
N GLN A 41 -2.62 -1.79 15.97
CA GLN A 41 -1.77 -1.58 14.83
C GLN A 41 -0.65 -2.62 14.90
N SER A 42 -0.76 -3.65 14.05
CA SER A 42 0.32 -4.59 13.83
C SER A 42 1.55 -3.78 13.41
N GLU A 43 2.68 -3.96 14.10
CA GLU A 43 3.92 -3.27 13.76
C GLU A 43 4.21 -3.43 12.26
N GLY A 44 4.28 -2.31 11.53
CA GLY A 44 4.53 -2.29 10.08
C GLY A 44 3.30 -2.03 9.19
N THR A 45 2.09 -1.96 9.74
CA THR A 45 0.87 -1.62 8.98
C THR A 45 0.47 -0.15 9.21
N VAL A 46 0.18 0.60 8.15
CA VAL A 46 -0.41 1.94 8.26
C VAL A 46 -1.90 1.82 8.57
N ASP A 47 -2.46 2.79 9.29
CA ASP A 47 -3.91 2.80 9.57
C ASP A 47 -4.76 3.01 8.31
N ALA A 48 -6.07 2.77 8.45
CA ALA A 48 -7.01 2.90 7.34
C ALA A 48 -7.06 4.33 6.77
N LEU A 49 -6.96 5.37 7.63
CA LEU A 49 -6.94 6.76 7.19
C LEU A 49 -5.71 7.08 6.32
N THR A 50 -4.54 6.58 6.69
CA THR A 50 -3.28 6.73 5.95
C THR A 50 -3.34 5.95 4.64
N THR A 51 -3.96 4.77 4.65
CA THR A 51 -4.25 4.01 3.43
C THR A 51 -5.14 4.84 2.50
N CYS A 52 -6.26 5.38 2.99
CA CYS A 52 -7.15 6.25 2.21
C CYS A 52 -6.40 7.45 1.62
N ARG A 53 -5.59 8.15 2.42
CA ARG A 53 -4.75 9.26 1.93
C ARG A 53 -3.88 8.81 0.75
N GLY A 54 -3.20 7.68 0.85
CA GLY A 54 -2.35 7.17 -0.23
C GLY A 54 -3.10 6.86 -1.53
N TYR A 55 -4.35 6.39 -1.44
CA TYR A 55 -5.15 6.06 -2.62
C TYR A 55 -5.56 7.31 -3.42
N TYR A 56 -5.87 8.40 -2.71
CA TYR A 56 -6.34 9.67 -3.28
C TYR A 56 -5.24 10.73 -3.45
N ASP A 57 -4.01 10.50 -2.97
CA ASP A 57 -2.91 11.44 -3.06
C ASP A 57 -2.39 11.60 -4.50
N GLY A 58 -2.10 12.84 -4.90
CA GLY A 58 -1.52 13.15 -6.22
C GLY A 58 -2.48 13.69 -7.28
N GLY A 59 -3.72 14.05 -6.93
CA GLY A 59 -4.68 14.68 -7.85
C GLY A 59 -4.97 13.79 -9.07
N ASP A 60 -4.80 14.32 -10.28
CA ASP A 60 -4.96 13.58 -11.55
C ASP A 60 -4.01 12.37 -11.66
N LEU A 61 -2.92 12.34 -10.90
CA LEU A 61 -1.97 11.23 -10.86
C LEU A 61 -2.21 10.28 -9.70
N SER A 62 -3.25 10.49 -8.89
CA SER A 62 -3.62 9.58 -7.81
C SER A 62 -4.01 8.20 -8.32
N ILE A 63 -4.00 7.20 -7.43
CA ILE A 63 -4.46 5.87 -7.78
C ILE A 63 -5.95 5.93 -8.12
N HIS A 64 -6.74 6.65 -7.32
CA HIS A 64 -8.15 6.91 -7.59
C HIS A 64 -8.40 7.49 -8.98
N ALA A 65 -7.75 8.60 -9.35
CA ALA A 65 -7.99 9.26 -10.63
C ALA A 65 -7.71 8.31 -11.80
N ARG A 66 -6.62 7.55 -11.72
CA ARG A 66 -6.24 6.58 -12.74
C ARG A 66 -7.19 5.38 -12.80
N VAL A 67 -7.61 4.86 -11.66
CA VAL A 67 -8.62 3.78 -11.59
C VAL A 67 -9.91 4.23 -12.26
N THR A 68 -10.39 5.45 -11.95
CA THR A 68 -11.62 6.00 -12.53
C THR A 68 -11.48 6.23 -14.04
N GLU A 69 -10.35 6.77 -14.49
CA GLU A 69 -10.09 7.00 -15.91
C GLU A 69 -10.02 5.70 -16.73
N TRP A 70 -9.35 4.67 -16.18
CA TRP A 70 -9.01 3.46 -16.93
C TRP A 70 -9.89 2.24 -16.60
N ALA A 71 -10.86 2.36 -15.69
CA ALA A 71 -11.83 1.28 -15.41
C ALA A 71 -12.49 0.73 -16.70
N PRO A 72 -12.91 1.54 -17.69
CA PRO A 72 -13.52 1.01 -18.92
C PRO A 72 -12.58 0.09 -19.73
N ALA A 73 -11.27 0.27 -19.61
CA ALA A 73 -10.28 -0.49 -20.38
C ALA A 73 -10.14 -1.94 -19.92
N VAL A 74 -10.67 -2.33 -18.75
CA VAL A 74 -10.63 -3.72 -18.27
C VAL A 74 -11.64 -4.63 -18.97
N ALA A 75 -12.58 -4.05 -19.75
CA ALA A 75 -13.59 -4.80 -20.50
C ALA A 75 -12.98 -5.70 -21.59
N GLU A 76 -11.76 -5.39 -22.02
CA GLU A 76 -11.04 -6.13 -23.06
C GLU A 76 -9.61 -6.45 -22.59
N PRO A 77 -8.96 -7.47 -23.17
CA PRO A 77 -7.55 -7.73 -22.94
C PRO A 77 -6.70 -6.49 -23.20
N ALA A 78 -5.64 -6.33 -22.39
CA ALA A 78 -4.70 -5.23 -22.53
C ALA A 78 -4.07 -5.20 -23.94
N THR A 79 -3.98 -4.01 -24.52
CA THR A 79 -3.37 -3.73 -25.81
C THR A 79 -2.07 -2.95 -25.62
N GLU A 80 -1.26 -2.80 -26.68
CA GLU A 80 -0.05 -1.97 -26.62
C GLU A 80 -0.35 -0.51 -26.24
N GLU A 81 -1.56 -0.02 -26.51
CA GLU A 81 -1.98 1.35 -26.22
C GLU A 81 -2.33 1.58 -24.75
N ASN A 82 -2.96 0.61 -24.08
CA ASN A 82 -3.45 0.77 -22.70
C ASN A 82 -2.62 0.01 -21.65
N ALA A 83 -1.80 -0.97 -22.05
CA ALA A 83 -1.12 -1.87 -21.11
C ALA A 83 -0.24 -1.13 -20.10
N SER A 84 0.45 -0.06 -20.51
CA SER A 84 1.28 0.72 -19.58
C SER A 84 0.47 1.33 -18.43
N GLU A 85 -0.73 1.83 -18.73
CA GLU A 85 -1.58 2.47 -17.73
C GLU A 85 -2.20 1.45 -16.79
N LEU A 86 -2.67 0.31 -17.31
CA LEU A 86 -3.17 -0.79 -16.47
C LEU A 86 -2.08 -1.34 -15.56
N LEU A 87 -0.85 -1.52 -16.07
CA LEU A 87 0.30 -1.95 -15.28
C LEU A 87 0.64 -0.95 -14.18
N ILE A 88 0.65 0.36 -14.47
CA ILE A 88 0.89 1.41 -13.48
C ILE A 88 -0.15 1.37 -12.37
N ILE A 89 -1.43 1.21 -12.70
CA ILE A 89 -2.52 1.10 -11.73
C ILE A 89 -2.29 -0.12 -10.83
N ARG A 90 -2.10 -1.30 -11.44
CA ARG A 90 -1.86 -2.57 -10.73
C ARG A 90 -0.65 -2.47 -9.80
N ASP A 91 0.46 -1.92 -10.26
CA ASP A 91 1.71 -1.80 -9.49
C ASP A 91 1.58 -0.79 -8.34
N ARG A 92 0.85 0.31 -8.52
CA ARG A 92 0.62 1.29 -7.47
C ARG A 92 -0.31 0.75 -6.37
N ILE A 93 -1.37 0.05 -6.76
CA ILE A 93 -2.23 -0.64 -5.79
C ILE A 93 -1.41 -1.70 -5.05
N ASP A 94 -0.58 -2.50 -5.74
CA ASP A 94 0.30 -3.49 -5.09
C ASP A 94 1.25 -2.85 -4.08
N ALA A 95 1.86 -1.71 -4.43
CA ALA A 95 2.74 -0.99 -3.52
C ALA A 95 2.02 -0.52 -2.25
N GLN A 96 0.78 -0.07 -2.38
CA GLN A 96 -0.04 0.37 -1.26
C GLN A 96 -0.48 -0.81 -0.37
N LEU A 97 -0.83 -1.94 -0.98
CA LEU A 97 -1.24 -3.16 -0.27
C LEU A 97 -0.19 -3.69 0.71
N ARG A 98 1.11 -3.43 0.46
CA ARG A 98 2.21 -3.90 1.33
C ARG A 98 2.15 -3.35 2.76
N TYR A 99 1.51 -2.20 2.94
CA TYR A 99 1.44 -1.53 4.23
C TYR A 99 0.01 -1.20 4.65
N ALA A 100 -0.98 -1.39 3.78
CA ALA A 100 -2.37 -1.04 4.04
C ALA A 100 -2.95 -1.79 5.24
N ASP A 101 -3.84 -1.12 5.99
CA ASP A 101 -4.67 -1.77 7.00
C ASP A 101 -5.51 -2.90 6.37
N VAL A 102 -5.85 -3.92 7.15
CA VAL A 102 -6.52 -5.15 6.69
C VAL A 102 -7.82 -4.85 5.92
N GLN A 103 -8.64 -3.93 6.42
CA GLN A 103 -9.93 -3.63 5.78
C GLN A 103 -9.78 -2.94 4.41
N PRO A 104 -9.11 -1.79 4.29
CA PRO A 104 -8.91 -1.18 2.98
C PRO A 104 -8.04 -2.04 2.05
N ALA A 105 -7.13 -2.86 2.58
CA ALA A 105 -6.36 -3.79 1.75
C ALA A 105 -7.24 -4.81 1.01
N ALA A 106 -8.26 -5.37 1.67
CA ALA A 106 -9.19 -6.30 1.03
C ALA A 106 -9.98 -5.64 -0.12
N ILE A 107 -10.39 -4.39 0.06
CA ILE A 107 -11.10 -3.63 -0.98
C ILE A 107 -10.14 -3.28 -2.13
N LEU A 108 -8.93 -2.83 -1.83
CA LEU A 108 -7.90 -2.52 -2.83
C LEU A 108 -7.54 -3.74 -3.69
N GLN A 109 -7.52 -4.95 -3.13
CA GLN A 109 -7.35 -6.19 -3.91
C GLN A 109 -8.50 -6.40 -4.90
N THR A 110 -9.72 -6.04 -4.51
CA THR A 110 -10.90 -6.13 -5.38
C THR A 110 -10.83 -5.07 -6.49
N VAL A 111 -10.36 -3.85 -6.19
CA VAL A 111 -10.08 -2.82 -7.20
C VAL A 111 -9.01 -3.30 -8.19
N GLN A 112 -7.95 -3.96 -7.71
CA GLN A 112 -6.82 -4.40 -8.54
C GLN A 112 -7.16 -5.56 -9.48
N ALA A 113 -8.02 -6.49 -9.06
CA ALA A 113 -8.21 -7.77 -9.74
C ALA A 113 -8.66 -7.65 -11.21
N PRO A 114 -9.60 -6.75 -11.59
CA PRO A 114 -9.95 -6.52 -13.00
C PRO A 114 -8.78 -6.05 -13.87
N PHE A 115 -7.91 -5.18 -13.34
CA PHE A 115 -6.71 -4.72 -14.06
C PHE A 115 -5.73 -5.87 -14.30
N THR A 116 -5.47 -6.69 -13.28
CA THR A 116 -4.63 -7.89 -13.41
C THR A 116 -5.19 -8.83 -14.47
N THR A 117 -6.51 -9.06 -14.47
CA THR A 117 -7.19 -9.92 -15.44
C THR A 117 -6.98 -9.41 -16.87
N ALA A 118 -7.17 -8.11 -17.11
CA ALA A 118 -6.96 -7.50 -18.43
C ALA A 118 -5.49 -7.61 -18.89
N ILE A 119 -4.52 -7.37 -17.99
CA ILE A 119 -3.07 -7.51 -18.25
C ILE A 119 -2.70 -8.96 -18.63
N GLU A 120 -3.34 -9.94 -18.00
CA GLU A 120 -3.10 -11.37 -18.26
C GLU A 120 -3.81 -11.90 -19.52
N GLY A 121 -4.50 -11.02 -20.26
CA GLY A 121 -5.16 -11.35 -21.52
C GLY A 121 -6.64 -11.73 -21.38
N GLY A 122 -7.24 -11.49 -20.22
CA GLY A 122 -8.67 -11.68 -19.95
C GLY A 122 -9.48 -10.40 -20.11
N SER A 123 -10.76 -10.50 -19.76
CA SER A 123 -11.70 -9.37 -19.65
C SER A 123 -12.38 -9.41 -18.28
N ALA A 124 -12.72 -8.24 -17.75
CA ALA A 124 -13.47 -8.07 -16.52
C ALA A 124 -14.58 -7.02 -16.71
N ASP A 125 -15.53 -6.96 -15.78
CA ASP A 125 -16.59 -5.94 -15.82
C ASP A 125 -16.08 -4.60 -15.25
N PRO A 126 -16.08 -3.48 -15.99
CA PRO A 126 -15.74 -2.17 -15.46
C PRO A 126 -16.57 -1.79 -14.22
N THR A 127 -17.82 -2.24 -14.12
CA THR A 127 -18.68 -1.96 -12.97
C THR A 127 -18.16 -2.62 -11.69
N ASP A 128 -17.39 -3.71 -11.76
CA ASP A 128 -16.74 -4.30 -10.58
C ASP A 128 -15.66 -3.35 -10.02
N VAL A 129 -14.92 -2.67 -10.89
CA VAL A 129 -13.92 -1.65 -10.48
C VAL A 129 -14.62 -0.46 -9.82
N GLU A 130 -15.68 0.05 -10.44
CA GLU A 130 -16.46 1.19 -9.94
C GLU A 130 -17.07 0.89 -8.57
N ASN A 131 -17.68 -0.29 -8.40
CA ASN A 131 -18.27 -0.72 -7.14
C ASN A 131 -17.21 -0.87 -6.03
N ALA A 132 -16.04 -1.43 -6.35
CA ALA A 132 -14.96 -1.57 -5.38
C ALA A 132 -14.36 -0.21 -5.00
N ALA A 133 -14.19 0.71 -5.95
CA ALA A 133 -13.75 2.08 -5.69
C ALA A 133 -14.76 2.85 -4.83
N ALA A 134 -16.06 2.68 -5.08
CA ALA A 134 -17.12 3.27 -4.26
C ALA A 134 -17.15 2.69 -2.83
N ALA A 135 -16.92 1.38 -2.68
CA ALA A 135 -16.79 0.74 -1.36
C ALA A 135 -15.59 1.30 -0.57
N LEU A 136 -14.45 1.53 -1.26
CA LEU A 136 -13.29 2.15 -0.64
C LEU A 136 -13.59 3.60 -0.23
N ALA A 137 -14.28 4.36 -1.08
CA ALA A 137 -14.69 5.74 -0.77
C ALA A 137 -15.59 5.80 0.49
N ALA A 138 -16.54 4.87 0.61
CA ALA A 138 -17.40 4.76 1.80
C ALA A 138 -16.59 4.45 3.06
N LEU A 139 -15.70 3.45 3.01
CA LEU A 139 -14.80 3.13 4.12
C LEU A 139 -13.94 4.34 4.50
N CYS A 140 -13.39 5.05 3.52
CA CYS A 140 -12.58 6.23 3.77
C CYS A 140 -13.38 7.34 4.47
N GLY A 141 -14.64 7.55 4.12
CA GLY A 141 -15.56 8.44 4.83
C GLY A 141 -15.73 8.06 6.31
N GLU A 142 -15.88 6.76 6.60
CA GLU A 142 -15.99 6.25 7.98
C GLU A 142 -14.70 6.48 8.80
N THR A 143 -13.53 6.49 8.15
CA THR A 143 -12.24 6.79 8.79
C THR A 143 -11.97 8.29 9.00
N GLY A 144 -12.89 9.17 8.57
CA GLY A 144 -12.74 10.62 8.64
C GLY A 144 -11.92 11.23 7.49
N TYR A 145 -11.69 10.49 6.41
CA TYR A 145 -11.10 11.03 5.18
C TYR A 145 -12.18 11.72 4.33
N SER A 146 -11.93 12.95 3.90
CA SER A 146 -12.77 13.64 2.92
C SER A 146 -12.31 13.29 1.51
N VAL A 147 -13.10 12.48 0.82
CA VAL A 147 -12.83 12.11 -0.58
C VAL A 147 -12.90 13.36 -1.46
N PRO A 148 -11.85 13.67 -2.25
CA PRO A 148 -11.89 14.77 -3.20
C PRO A 148 -12.92 14.48 -4.31
N GLU A 149 -13.72 15.50 -4.66
CA GLU A 149 -14.69 15.44 -5.77
C GLU A 149 -14.01 15.31 -7.14
#